data_AF-A0A1Y1WUT8-F1
#
_entry.id   AF-A0A1Y1WUT8-F1
#
_cell.length_a   1.000
_cell.length_b   1.000
_cell.length_c   1.000
_cell.angle_alpha   90.00
_cell.angle_beta   90.00
_cell.angle_gamma   90.00
#
_symmetry.space_group_name_H-M   'P 1'
#
loop_
_entity.id
_entity.type
_entity.pdbx_description
1 polymer ?
#
loop_
_entity_poly.entity_id
_entity_poly.type
_entity_poly.pdbx_seq_one_letter_code
_entity_poly.pdbx_strand_id
1 'polypeptide(L)'
;MDEATKSAEDIRFDIRELKNKHTIIPVNELCRICNKTLLTRQFYIFPCQHLFHADCLLNSLLKSSPIRRNKRIKMLYDQINELSQKLNSSGVEFLINDDNENENENVNSYSILNTAANTLTMKLKTGGIIKSEDEQEIAYNAKILEKLKDELQELITSECPLCGDTMISSIDLPFLDYSHESELITSWEI
;
A
#
# COMPACT_ATOMS: atom_id res chain seq x y z
N MET A 1 13.82 -0.38 46.46
CA MET A 1 12.43 0.10 46.30
C MET A 1 12.38 1.37 45.45
N ASP A 2 13.30 2.31 45.64
CA ASP A 2 13.30 3.59 44.91
C ASP A 2 13.57 3.46 43.40
N GLU A 3 14.36 2.47 42.99
CA GLU A 3 14.65 2.18 41.57
C GLU A 3 13.40 1.81 40.76
N ALA A 4 12.49 1.04 41.35
CA ALA A 4 11.21 0.69 40.73
C ALA A 4 10.29 1.91 40.60
N THR A 5 10.38 2.85 41.55
CA THR A 5 9.58 4.09 41.54
C THR A 5 10.11 5.07 40.48
N LYS A 6 11.43 5.19 40.36
CA LYS A 6 12.09 6.01 39.33
C LYS A 6 11.80 5.49 37.92
N SER A 7 11.91 4.17 37.70
CA SER A 7 11.55 3.56 36.41
C SER A 7 10.08 3.79 36.05
N ALA A 8 9.16 3.71 37.01
CA ALA A 8 7.75 3.99 36.77
C ALA A 8 7.48 5.47 36.42
N GLU A 9 8.28 6.41 36.95
CA GLU A 9 8.22 7.83 36.61
C GLU A 9 8.77 8.11 35.20
N ASP A 10 9.90 7.50 34.85
CA ASP A 10 10.52 7.61 33.52
C ASP A 10 9.54 7.10 32.43
N ILE A 11 8.90 5.93 32.66
CA ILE A 11 7.87 5.40 31.75
C ILE A 11 6.70 6.38 31.59
N ARG A 12 6.25 7.02 32.67
CA ARG A 12 5.16 8.01 32.62
C ARG A 12 5.58 9.31 31.91
N PHE A 13 6.85 9.65 31.95
CA PHE A 13 7.42 10.76 31.20
C PHE A 13 7.43 10.42 29.70
N ASP A 14 7.98 9.27 29.32
CA ASP A 14 8.06 8.80 27.94
C ASP A 14 6.67 8.69 27.30
N ILE A 15 5.67 8.15 28.03
CA ILE A 15 4.28 8.08 27.54
C ILE A 15 3.72 9.48 27.23
N ARG A 16 4.03 10.49 28.05
CA ARG A 16 3.57 11.86 27.81
C ARG A 16 4.29 12.48 26.62
N GLU A 17 5.58 12.19 26.45
CA GLU A 17 6.37 12.69 25.31
C GLU A 17 5.92 12.05 23.99
N LEU A 18 5.68 10.73 23.98
CA LEU A 18 5.18 9.99 22.81
C LEU A 18 3.84 10.54 22.32
N LYS A 19 2.96 10.98 23.22
CA LYS A 19 1.67 11.60 22.86
C LYS A 19 1.81 12.93 22.11
N ASN A 20 2.97 13.59 22.22
CA ASN A 20 3.22 14.89 21.60
C ASN A 20 4.02 14.80 20.29
N LYS A 21 4.42 13.59 19.88
CA LYS A 21 5.16 13.38 18.62
C LYS A 21 4.22 13.60 17.45
N HIS A 22 4.43 14.70 16.73
CA HIS A 22 3.73 15.03 15.50
C HIS A 22 4.75 15.34 14.42
N THR A 23 4.42 15.00 13.17
CA THR A 23 5.23 15.35 12.01
C THR A 23 4.48 16.42 11.23
N ILE A 24 5.06 17.61 11.11
CA ILE A 24 4.51 18.69 10.28
C ILE A 24 4.96 18.43 8.84
N ILE A 25 4.00 18.39 7.92
CA ILE A 25 4.25 18.10 6.50
C ILE A 25 3.91 19.34 5.70
N PRO A 26 4.88 19.96 4.99
CA PRO A 26 4.56 21.08 4.14
C PRO A 26 3.74 20.62 2.93
N VAL A 27 2.89 21.51 2.43
CA VAL A 27 1.95 21.25 1.32
C VAL A 27 2.67 20.78 0.04
N ASN A 28 3.92 21.20 -0.13
CA ASN A 28 4.73 20.92 -1.31
C ASN A 28 5.64 19.70 -1.15
N GLU A 29 5.43 18.84 -0.14
CA GLU A 29 6.18 17.58 -0.05
C GLU A 29 5.92 16.65 -1.25
N LEU A 30 6.98 15.93 -1.61
CA LEU A 30 7.04 15.10 -2.81
C LEU A 30 7.23 13.63 -2.46
N CYS A 31 6.56 12.77 -3.22
CA CYS A 31 6.78 11.33 -3.17
C CYS A 31 8.21 11.00 -3.63
N ARG A 32 8.94 10.19 -2.85
CA ARG A 32 10.33 9.83 -3.16
C ARG A 32 10.51 8.88 -4.35
N ILE A 33 9.41 8.32 -4.88
CA ILE A 33 9.43 7.40 -6.02
C ILE A 33 9.10 8.15 -7.33
N CYS A 34 8.03 8.95 -7.33
CA CYS A 34 7.54 9.61 -8.56
C CYS A 34 7.79 11.12 -8.62
N ASN A 35 8.33 11.72 -7.54
CA ASN A 35 8.63 13.16 -7.41
C ASN A 35 7.43 14.10 -7.62
N LYS A 36 6.19 13.60 -7.51
CA LYS A 36 4.94 14.39 -7.57
C LYS A 36 4.46 14.72 -6.16
N THR A 37 3.62 15.76 -6.03
CA THR A 37 3.07 16.24 -4.76
C THR A 37 2.23 15.18 -4.04
N LEU A 38 2.42 15.02 -2.73
CA LEU A 38 1.76 13.98 -1.93
C LEU A 38 0.25 14.21 -1.75
N LEU A 39 -0.17 15.45 -1.53
CA LEU A 39 -1.55 15.80 -1.21
C LEU A 39 -2.57 15.50 -2.30
N THR A 40 -2.11 15.13 -3.51
CA THR A 40 -2.98 14.78 -4.63
C THR A 40 -3.61 13.39 -4.49
N ARG A 41 -3.02 12.50 -3.69
CA ARG A 41 -3.43 11.10 -3.53
C ARG A 41 -3.24 10.65 -2.10
N GLN A 42 -3.70 9.44 -1.77
CA GLN A 42 -3.39 8.84 -0.48
C GLN A 42 -1.88 8.57 -0.37
N PHE A 43 -1.32 8.78 0.81
CA PHE A 43 0.12 8.67 1.04
C PHE A 43 0.44 8.08 2.41
N TYR A 44 1.64 7.51 2.50
CA TYR A 44 2.23 6.97 3.72
C TYR A 44 3.42 7.82 4.16
N ILE A 45 3.57 7.97 5.47
CA ILE A 45 4.71 8.60 6.12
C ILE A 45 5.33 7.57 7.05
N PHE A 46 6.60 7.26 6.83
CA PHE A 46 7.32 6.36 7.71
C PHE A 46 8.00 7.14 8.86
N PRO A 47 8.30 6.50 10.00
CA PRO A 47 9.05 7.11 11.10
C PRO A 47 10.44 7.63 10.69
N CYS A 48 11.02 7.10 9.61
CA CYS A 48 12.25 7.58 8.97
C CYS A 48 12.04 8.82 8.08
N GLN A 49 10.86 9.43 8.11
CA GLN A 49 10.46 10.63 7.34
C GLN A 49 10.41 10.45 5.81
N HIS A 50 10.51 9.23 5.30
CA HIS A 50 10.25 8.99 3.88
C HIS A 50 8.74 9.00 3.60
N LEU A 51 8.36 9.67 2.52
CA LEU A 51 6.98 9.84 2.10
C LEU A 51 6.75 9.24 0.72
N PHE A 52 5.63 8.54 0.57
CA PHE A 52 5.27 7.84 -0.65
C PHE A 52 3.77 7.92 -0.90
N HIS A 53 3.36 8.01 -2.17
CA HIS A 53 1.97 7.68 -2.53
C HIS A 53 1.73 6.20 -2.27
N ALA A 54 0.48 5.85 -1.92
CA ALA A 54 0.10 4.46 -1.70
C ALA A 54 0.38 3.58 -2.94
N ASP A 55 0.03 4.05 -4.13
CA ASP A 55 0.27 3.34 -5.39
C ASP A 55 1.76 3.16 -5.67
N CYS A 56 2.55 4.22 -5.46
CA CYS A 56 4.00 4.17 -5.66
C CYS A 56 4.67 3.19 -4.71
N LEU A 57 4.25 3.19 -3.44
CA LEU A 57 4.74 2.27 -2.44
C LEU A 57 4.44 0.81 -2.82
N LEU A 58 3.18 0.51 -3.19
CA LEU A 58 2.78 -0.84 -3.61
C LEU A 58 3.56 -1.30 -4.84
N ASN A 59 3.69 -0.45 -5.86
CA ASN A 59 4.43 -0.78 -7.08
C ASN A 59 5.91 -1.03 -6.81
N SER A 60 6.51 -0.23 -5.93
CA SER A 60 7.90 -0.44 -5.51
C SER A 60 8.07 -1.81 -4.83
N LEU A 61 7.14 -2.22 -3.98
CA LEU A 61 7.18 -3.51 -3.29
C LEU A 61 6.97 -4.68 -4.26
N LEU A 62 6.05 -4.55 -5.22
CA LEU A 62 5.80 -5.58 -6.25
C LEU A 62 6.95 -5.71 -7.26
N LYS A 63 7.65 -4.61 -7.57
CA LYS A 63 8.80 -4.59 -8.51
C LYS A 63 10.10 -5.05 -7.85
N SER A 64 10.28 -4.81 -6.56
CA SER A 64 11.50 -5.22 -5.84
C SER A 64 11.63 -6.75 -5.75
N SER A 65 12.85 -7.24 -6.04
CA SER A 65 13.22 -8.67 -6.05
C SER A 65 12.77 -9.40 -4.76
N PRO A 66 12.39 -10.70 -4.80
CA PRO A 66 11.60 -11.30 -3.74
C PRO A 66 12.42 -11.61 -2.48
N ILE A 67 12.46 -10.69 -1.53
CA ILE A 67 12.56 -11.05 -0.12
C ILE A 67 11.19 -11.62 0.27
N ARG A 68 11.13 -12.77 0.98
CA ARG A 68 9.92 -13.58 1.29
C ARG A 68 8.61 -12.80 1.54
N ARG A 69 8.67 -11.59 2.10
CA ARG A 69 7.54 -10.68 2.33
C ARG A 69 6.78 -10.29 1.05
N ASN A 70 7.48 -9.98 -0.04
CA ASN A 70 6.88 -9.52 -1.30
C ASN A 70 5.99 -10.59 -1.94
N LYS A 71 6.30 -11.87 -1.73
CA LYS A 71 5.45 -12.98 -2.16
C LYS A 71 4.10 -12.98 -1.46
N ARG A 72 4.07 -12.74 -0.13
CA ARG A 72 2.82 -12.67 0.63
C ARG A 72 2.00 -11.44 0.24
N ILE A 73 2.64 -10.28 0.06
CA ILE A 73 1.99 -9.06 -0.43
C ILE A 73 1.32 -9.32 -1.79
N LYS A 74 2.02 -9.96 -2.73
CA LYS A 74 1.46 -10.32 -4.03
C LYS A 74 0.27 -11.28 -3.91
N MET A 75 0.38 -12.32 -3.09
CA MET A 75 -0.73 -13.27 -2.87
C MET A 75 -1.97 -12.58 -2.28
N LEU A 76 -1.79 -11.73 -1.27
CA LEU A 76 -2.90 -10.98 -0.66
C LEU A 76 -3.54 -10.01 -1.66
N TYR A 77 -2.72 -9.33 -2.46
CA TYR A 77 -3.19 -8.45 -3.53
C TYR A 77 -4.03 -9.21 -4.57
N ASP A 78 -3.56 -10.37 -5.02
CA ASP A 78 -4.29 -11.21 -5.98
C ASP A 78 -5.62 -11.72 -5.38
N GLN A 79 -5.62 -12.14 -4.11
CA GLN A 79 -6.83 -12.56 -3.38
C GLN A 79 -7.85 -11.43 -3.23
N ILE A 80 -7.38 -10.22 -2.92
CA ILE A 80 -8.23 -9.01 -2.82
C ILE A 80 -8.87 -8.71 -4.18
N ASN A 81 -8.10 -8.81 -5.27
CA ASN A 81 -8.63 -8.57 -6.61
C ASN A 81 -9.67 -9.62 -7.02
N GLU A 82 -9.40 -10.91 -6.76
CA GLU A 82 -10.34 -11.99 -7.05
C GLU A 82 -11.66 -11.82 -6.28
N LEU A 83 -11.58 -11.52 -4.98
CA LEU A 83 -12.77 -11.30 -4.14
C LEU A 83 -13.50 -10.01 -4.51
N SER A 84 -12.77 -8.95 -4.87
CA SER A 84 -13.39 -7.70 -5.34
C SER A 84 -14.12 -7.91 -6.67
N GLN A 85 -13.55 -8.69 -7.59
CA GLN A 85 -14.20 -9.06 -8.85
C GLN A 85 -15.46 -9.89 -8.61
N LYS A 86 -15.44 -10.85 -7.69
CA LYS A 86 -16.63 -11.65 -7.32
C LYS A 86 -17.78 -10.77 -6.77
N LEU A 87 -17.46 -9.73 -6.01
CA LEU A 87 -18.45 -8.78 -5.50
C LEU A 87 -18.95 -7.82 -6.60
N ASN A 88 -18.08 -7.36 -7.50
CA ASN A 88 -18.43 -6.43 -8.59
C ASN A 88 -19.14 -7.09 -9.78
N SER A 89 -18.84 -8.35 -10.08
CA SER A 89 -19.55 -9.14 -11.12
C SER A 89 -21.01 -9.45 -10.77
N SER A 90 -21.43 -9.13 -9.54
CA SER A 90 -22.82 -9.21 -9.08
C SER A 90 -23.61 -7.90 -9.26
N GLY A 91 -23.04 -6.82 -9.81
CA GLY A 91 -23.74 -5.54 -9.97
C GLY A 91 -23.00 -4.46 -10.78
N VAL A 92 -23.36 -4.36 -12.07
CA VAL A 92 -23.31 -3.22 -13.02
C VAL A 92 -22.07 -2.29 -13.09
N GLU A 93 -21.60 -2.10 -14.33
CA GLU A 93 -20.50 -1.28 -14.83
C GLU A 93 -20.66 0.27 -14.71
N PHE A 94 -19.51 0.95 -14.56
CA PHE A 94 -19.13 2.28 -15.08
C PHE A 94 -19.42 3.59 -14.29
N LEU A 95 -18.34 4.32 -13.94
CA LEU A 95 -18.01 5.65 -14.51
C LEU A 95 -16.48 5.82 -14.58
N ILE A 96 -15.92 5.64 -15.78
CA ILE A 96 -14.64 6.24 -16.18
C ILE A 96 -14.89 7.74 -16.32
N ASN A 97 -14.09 8.57 -15.65
CA ASN A 97 -13.84 9.92 -16.11
C ASN A 97 -12.44 9.94 -16.69
N ASP A 98 -12.42 9.80 -18.01
CA ASP A 98 -11.32 10.10 -18.90
C ASP A 98 -11.15 11.62 -18.93
N ASP A 99 -9.91 12.08 -18.73
CA ASP A 99 -9.38 13.34 -19.29
C ASP A 99 -7.89 13.40 -18.91
N ASN A 100 -7.03 12.68 -19.63
CA ASN A 100 -5.85 13.24 -20.31
C ASN A 100 -4.94 12.15 -20.90
N GLU A 101 -4.69 12.35 -22.20
CA GLU A 101 -3.89 11.56 -23.13
C GLU A 101 -2.42 11.43 -22.71
N ASN A 102 -1.90 10.20 -22.62
CA ASN A 102 -0.71 9.75 -23.35
C ASN A 102 -0.37 8.27 -23.11
N GLU A 103 0.21 7.68 -24.15
CA GLU A 103 0.28 6.26 -24.52
C GLU A 103 0.93 5.28 -23.53
N ASN A 104 0.36 4.06 -23.51
CA ASN A 104 0.99 2.77 -23.23
C ASN A 104 1.71 2.58 -21.88
N GLU A 105 0.95 2.52 -20.79
CA GLU A 105 1.30 1.65 -19.66
C GLU A 105 0.04 0.91 -19.18
N ASN A 106 0.19 -0.38 -18.88
CA ASN A 106 -0.84 -1.23 -18.30
C ASN A 106 -1.21 -0.68 -16.91
N VAL A 107 -2.18 0.24 -16.87
CA VAL A 107 -2.63 0.90 -15.64
C VAL A 107 -3.43 -0.11 -14.82
N ASN A 108 -2.73 -0.95 -14.06
CA ASN A 108 -3.33 -1.53 -12.87
C ASN A 108 -3.67 -0.35 -11.95
N SER A 109 -4.95 0.02 -11.94
CA SER A 109 -5.49 1.10 -11.14
C SER A 109 -5.46 0.70 -9.66
N TYR A 110 -4.34 0.95 -8.99
CA TYR A 110 -4.15 0.64 -7.57
C TYR A 110 -4.93 1.60 -6.65
N SER A 111 -6.19 1.91 -6.98
CA SER A 111 -7.11 2.66 -6.11
C SER A 111 -7.91 1.74 -5.17
N ILE A 112 -7.25 0.76 -4.54
CA ILE A 112 -7.92 -0.22 -3.66
C ILE A 112 -8.16 0.36 -2.24
N LEU A 113 -7.52 1.49 -1.91
CA LEU A 113 -7.52 2.11 -0.58
C LEU A 113 -8.57 3.22 -0.38
N ASN A 114 -9.44 3.49 -1.36
CA ASN A 114 -10.59 4.39 -1.15
C ASN A 114 -11.69 3.65 -0.35
N THR A 115 -11.51 3.52 0.96
CA THR A 115 -12.52 2.96 1.86
C THR A 115 -13.50 4.07 2.31
N ALA A 116 -14.80 3.73 2.34
CA ALA A 116 -15.90 4.40 3.03
C ALA A 116 -16.75 5.47 2.31
N ALA A 117 -17.12 5.29 1.04
CA ALA A 117 -18.25 6.05 0.46
C ALA A 117 -19.26 5.25 -0.40
N ASN A 118 -18.93 4.03 -0.86
CA ASN A 118 -19.82 3.31 -1.80
C ASN A 118 -20.68 2.20 -1.17
N THR A 119 -20.56 1.92 0.13
CA THR A 119 -21.35 0.88 0.81
C THR A 119 -22.74 1.32 1.27
N LEU A 120 -23.15 2.57 1.02
CA LEU A 120 -24.45 3.12 1.47
C LEU A 120 -25.47 3.37 0.35
N THR A 121 -25.15 3.13 -0.92
CA THR A 121 -26.08 3.40 -2.05
C THR A 121 -26.77 2.17 -2.64
N MET A 122 -26.48 0.95 -2.17
CA MET A 122 -26.99 -0.30 -2.76
C MET A 122 -28.42 -0.70 -2.36
N LYS A 123 -29.19 0.15 -1.68
CA LYS A 123 -30.52 -0.23 -1.13
C LYS A 123 -31.76 0.25 -1.90
N LEU A 124 -31.64 0.89 -3.08
CA LEU A 124 -32.83 1.50 -3.72
C LEU A 124 -33.06 1.25 -5.22
N LYS A 125 -32.25 0.46 -5.93
CA LYS A 125 -32.51 0.21 -7.36
C LYS A 125 -32.14 -1.20 -7.81
N THR A 126 -32.97 -2.17 -7.48
CA THR A 126 -33.44 -3.22 -8.41
C THR A 126 -34.56 -4.00 -7.72
N GLY A 127 -35.77 -3.95 -8.29
CA GLY A 127 -36.90 -4.76 -7.86
C GLY A 127 -36.75 -6.21 -8.29
N GLY A 128 -35.72 -6.90 -7.78
CA GLY A 128 -35.49 -8.32 -7.99
C GLY A 128 -35.39 -9.03 -6.63
N ILE A 129 -36.16 -10.09 -6.45
CA ILE A 129 -36.15 -10.95 -5.26
C ILE A 129 -34.79 -11.67 -5.22
N ILE A 130 -33.81 -11.10 -4.51
CA ILE A 130 -32.56 -11.76 -4.16
C ILE A 130 -32.86 -12.66 -2.95
N LYS A 131 -32.45 -13.93 -3.02
CA LYS A 131 -32.68 -14.90 -1.94
C LYS A 131 -31.81 -14.52 -0.74
N SER A 132 -32.34 -14.69 0.46
CA SER A 132 -31.69 -14.36 1.74
C SER A 132 -30.33 -15.04 1.99
N GLU A 133 -30.02 -16.11 1.25
CA GLU A 133 -28.75 -16.83 1.31
C GLU A 133 -27.61 -16.04 0.62
N ASP A 134 -27.92 -15.33 -0.46
CA ASP A 134 -26.96 -14.53 -1.22
C ASP A 134 -26.51 -13.29 -0.42
N GLU A 135 -27.41 -12.69 0.38
CA GLU A 135 -27.08 -11.54 1.23
C GLU A 135 -26.06 -11.89 2.33
N GLN A 136 -26.14 -13.10 2.90
CA GLN A 136 -25.21 -13.56 3.93
C GLN A 136 -23.83 -13.86 3.33
N GLU A 137 -23.78 -14.45 2.13
CA GLU A 137 -22.54 -14.73 1.42
C GLU A 137 -21.83 -13.44 1.00
N ILE A 138 -22.58 -12.45 0.49
CA ILE A 138 -22.05 -11.12 0.13
C ILE A 138 -21.49 -10.41 1.38
N ALA A 139 -22.23 -10.41 2.49
CA ALA A 139 -21.78 -9.81 3.75
C ALA A 139 -20.53 -10.50 4.32
N TYR A 140 -20.45 -11.83 4.21
CA TYR A 140 -19.29 -12.61 4.64
C TYR A 140 -18.05 -12.31 3.77
N ASN A 141 -18.21 -12.30 2.45
CA ASN A 141 -17.15 -11.99 1.50
C ASN A 141 -16.64 -10.55 1.65
N ALA A 142 -17.52 -9.59 1.91
CA ALA A 142 -17.15 -8.22 2.22
C ALA A 142 -16.29 -8.12 3.50
N LYS A 143 -16.64 -8.87 4.55
CA LYS A 143 -15.86 -8.93 5.79
C LYS A 143 -14.50 -9.58 5.60
N ILE A 144 -14.40 -10.61 4.76
CA ILE A 144 -13.11 -11.21 4.41
C ILE A 144 -12.25 -10.22 3.64
N LEU A 145 -12.85 -9.52 2.67
CA LEU A 145 -12.14 -8.53 1.87
C LEU A 145 -11.52 -7.43 2.74
N GLU A 146 -12.28 -6.92 3.72
CA GLU A 146 -11.78 -5.94 4.69
C GLU A 146 -10.57 -6.48 5.47
N LYS A 147 -10.66 -7.70 6.02
CA LYS A 147 -9.54 -8.34 6.73
C LYS A 147 -8.29 -8.51 5.86
N LEU A 148 -8.45 -8.89 4.59
CA LEU A 148 -7.32 -9.05 3.67
C LEU A 148 -6.68 -7.70 3.36
N LYS A 149 -7.49 -6.64 3.20
CA LYS A 149 -6.98 -5.28 3.01
C LYS A 149 -6.20 -4.81 4.23
N ASP A 150 -6.71 -5.05 5.43
CA ASP A 150 -6.02 -4.69 6.68
C ASP A 150 -4.69 -5.43 6.81
N GLU A 151 -4.66 -6.72 6.47
CA GLU A 151 -3.42 -7.50 6.51
C GLU A 151 -2.39 -7.01 5.48
N LEU A 152 -2.84 -6.73 4.25
CA LEU A 152 -1.99 -6.16 3.21
C LEU A 152 -1.42 -4.82 3.68
N GLN A 153 -2.26 -3.99 4.28
CA GLN A 153 -1.92 -2.67 4.75
C GLN A 153 -0.83 -2.70 5.83
N GLU A 154 -1.00 -3.55 6.84
CA GLU A 154 -0.02 -3.75 7.91
C GLU A 154 1.34 -4.19 7.34
N LEU A 155 1.34 -5.10 6.36
CA LEU A 155 2.56 -5.56 5.71
C LEU A 155 3.25 -4.46 4.91
N ILE A 156 2.49 -3.64 4.18
CA ILE A 156 3.02 -2.51 3.39
C ILE A 156 3.61 -1.43 4.31
N THR A 157 2.98 -1.15 5.45
CA THR A 157 3.44 -0.12 6.39
C THR A 157 4.54 -0.56 7.33
N SER A 158 4.82 -1.87 7.40
CA SER A 158 5.83 -2.41 8.32
C SER A 158 7.25 -1.91 8.07
N GLU A 159 7.59 -1.56 6.82
CA GLU A 159 8.97 -1.20 6.45
C GLU A 159 9.05 -0.15 5.34
N CYS A 160 10.01 0.77 5.47
CA CYS A 160 10.33 1.74 4.42
C CYS A 160 11.18 1.10 3.31
N PRO A 161 10.78 1.20 2.03
CA PRO A 161 11.56 0.66 0.91
C PRO A 161 12.96 1.27 0.73
N LEU A 162 13.20 2.49 1.22
CA LEU A 162 14.46 3.22 0.99
C LEU A 162 15.51 3.03 2.08
N CYS A 163 15.10 2.63 3.29
CA CYS A 163 16.02 2.56 4.44
C CYS A 163 15.68 1.45 5.43
N GLY A 164 14.82 0.51 5.04
CA GLY A 164 14.52 -0.69 5.83
C GLY A 164 15.39 -1.88 5.47
N ASP A 165 15.03 -3.04 6.01
CA ASP A 165 15.71 -4.32 5.80
C ASP A 165 15.84 -4.71 4.33
N THR A 166 14.93 -4.27 3.46
CA THR A 166 14.98 -4.45 2.00
C THR A 166 16.21 -3.78 1.42
N MET A 167 16.51 -2.55 1.84
CA MET A 167 17.70 -1.83 1.40
C MET A 167 18.97 -2.44 2.02
N ILE A 168 18.92 -2.84 3.30
CA ILE A 168 20.03 -3.52 3.96
C ILE A 168 20.37 -4.84 3.26
N SER A 169 19.36 -5.65 2.93
CA SER A 169 19.52 -6.93 2.24
C SER A 169 20.08 -6.77 0.81
N SER A 170 19.94 -5.57 0.23
CA SER A 170 20.47 -5.28 -1.10
C SER A 170 21.95 -4.93 -1.12
N ILE A 171 22.57 -4.68 0.05
CA ILE A 171 24.00 -4.36 0.15
C ILE A 171 24.86 -5.56 -0.28
N ASP A 172 24.41 -6.77 0.06
CA ASP A 172 25.13 -8.01 -0.28
C ASP A 172 24.87 -8.46 -1.73
N LEU A 173 23.98 -7.79 -2.46
CA LEU A 173 23.73 -8.09 -3.86
C LEU A 173 24.80 -7.41 -4.73
N PRO A 174 25.32 -8.10 -5.75
CA PRO A 174 26.22 -7.46 -6.69
C PRO A 174 25.50 -6.30 -7.37
N PHE A 175 26.19 -5.16 -7.49
CA PHE A 175 25.67 -3.96 -8.15
C PHE A 175 25.33 -4.20 -9.64
N LEU A 176 25.91 -5.25 -10.23
CA LEU A 176 25.75 -5.63 -11.62
C LEU A 176 25.15 -7.04 -11.68
N ASP A 177 24.16 -7.21 -12.54
CA ASP A 177 23.78 -8.55 -13.00
C ASP A 177 24.87 -9.03 -13.97
N TYR A 178 25.54 -10.13 -13.64
CA TYR A 178 26.62 -10.73 -14.44
C TYR A 178 26.22 -11.00 -15.90
N SER A 179 24.92 -11.03 -16.19
CA SER A 179 24.36 -11.19 -17.54
C SER A 179 24.61 -9.99 -18.46
N HIS A 180 24.57 -8.76 -17.94
CA HIS A 180 24.71 -7.51 -18.73
C HIS A 180 26.03 -6.76 -18.47
N GLU A 181 26.90 -7.29 -17.60
CA GLU A 181 28.20 -6.70 -17.27
C GLU A 181 29.04 -6.47 -18.54
N SER A 182 29.05 -7.43 -19.47
CA SER A 182 29.76 -7.33 -20.75
C SER A 182 29.26 -6.19 -21.64
N GLU A 183 27.94 -5.97 -21.70
CA GLU A 183 27.32 -4.90 -22.51
C GLU A 183 27.59 -3.52 -21.90
N LEU A 184 27.53 -3.42 -20.56
CA LEU A 184 27.85 -2.20 -19.84
C LEU A 184 29.33 -1.82 -20.01
N ILE A 185 30.26 -2.76 -19.85
CA ILE A 185 31.69 -2.49 -20.09
C ILE A 185 31.92 -1.99 -21.51
N THR A 186 31.25 -2.59 -22.50
CA THR A 186 31.33 -2.16 -23.91
C THR A 186 30.80 -0.74 -24.10
N SER A 187 29.76 -0.33 -23.37
CA SER A 187 29.21 1.03 -23.46
C SER A 187 30.10 2.12 -22.86
N TRP A 188 31.16 1.75 -22.13
CA TRP A 188 32.12 2.66 -21.51
C TRP A 188 33.49 2.65 -22.22
N GLU A 189 33.66 1.82 -23.26
CA GLU A 189 34.78 1.97 -24.19
C GLU A 189 34.55 3.24 -25.03
N ILE A 190 35.35 4.27 -24.73
CA ILE A 190 35.44 5.54 -25.48
C ILE A 190 36.33 5.36 -26.71
#